data_AF-A0ABD0SUX8-F1
#
_entry.id   AF-A0ABD0SUX8-F1
#
_cell.length_a   1.000
_cell.length_b   1.000
_cell.length_c   1.000
_cell.angle_alpha   90.00
_cell.angle_beta   90.00
_cell.angle_gamma   90.00
#
_symmetry.space_group_name_H-M   'P 1'
#
loop_
_entity.id
_entity.type
_entity.pdbx_description
1 polymer ?
#
loop_
_entity_poly.entity_id
_entity_poly.type
_entity_poly.pdbx_seq_one_letter_code
_entity_poly.pdbx_strand_id
1 'polypeptide(L)'
;MEDIFQWCREGNALQVRVWLDDTEHDMNQGDDHGFSPLHWACKEGHLKIVEMLIRRGARINVTNMGDDTPLHLAAAHGHRPIVQLLLQNRVDVNFTNEHGNSPLHYACFWGYSAIAEDLVMAGALVSMANQYGDTPLDKTRGQLVQRLHELAIQQGQDMKKIQFKDQSWLGLKTRSRDATLSRHKGININELALHTRIASTPSGETWRGRWQKNDIVAKFIAVRECTPRVQRDFNEEFPKLRIFSHPNILPVVGCCVSAPSLIVISQYMSWGSLHSLLHGGAGGRVVVDAGAALRLAHDVAQGMAYLHSLPRDKILPTYHLNSKHIMIDEDLTARINMADAKFSFQERGRVYAPAWVAPEALLKPAAKRNWEAADMWSFAVLLWELATREIPFADLSPMECGMKIALEGLRVSIPPGVSPHVAKLIRICMHEDPGKRPSFEMVLPILEKMKR
;
A
#
# COMPACT_ATOMS: atom_id res chain seq x y z
N MET A 1 -2.76 -37.12 -11.26
CA MET A 1 -2.46 -36.00 -12.17
C MET A 1 -1.35 -35.24 -11.46
N GLU A 2 -0.16 -35.17 -12.05
CA GLU A 2 0.95 -34.45 -11.39
C GLU A 2 0.62 -32.97 -11.33
N ASP A 3 0.78 -32.37 -10.15
CA ASP A 3 0.49 -30.96 -9.90
C ASP A 3 1.78 -30.19 -9.58
N ILE A 4 1.65 -28.86 -9.53
CA ILE A 4 2.76 -27.96 -9.22
C ILE A 4 3.43 -28.29 -7.89
N PHE A 5 2.67 -28.79 -6.91
CA PHE A 5 3.18 -29.11 -5.59
C PHE A 5 4.08 -30.35 -5.63
N GLN A 6 3.69 -31.38 -6.37
CA GLN A 6 4.51 -32.58 -6.57
C GLN A 6 5.82 -32.25 -7.29
N TRP A 7 5.78 -31.44 -8.36
CA TRP A 7 7.00 -31.01 -9.05
C TRP A 7 7.92 -30.18 -8.16
N CYS A 8 7.35 -29.33 -7.29
CA CYS A 8 8.11 -28.60 -6.29
C CYS A 8 8.70 -29.50 -5.20
N ARG A 9 8.06 -30.63 -4.85
CA ARG A 9 8.60 -31.62 -3.90
C ARG A 9 9.75 -32.43 -4.50
N GLU A 10 9.59 -32.85 -5.75
CA GLU A 10 10.56 -33.70 -6.46
C GLU A 10 11.76 -32.92 -7.00
N GLY A 11 11.67 -31.59 -7.09
CA GLY A 11 12.74 -30.75 -7.62
C GLY A 11 12.73 -30.62 -9.15
N ASN A 12 11.60 -30.90 -9.80
CA ASN A 12 11.47 -30.84 -11.25
C ASN A 12 11.34 -29.39 -11.76
N ALA A 13 12.47 -28.68 -11.82
CA ALA A 13 12.52 -27.28 -12.22
C ALA A 13 12.02 -27.01 -13.66
N LEU A 14 12.02 -28.02 -14.54
CA LEU A 14 11.53 -27.87 -15.91
C LEU A 14 10.00 -27.77 -15.92
N GLN A 15 9.30 -28.69 -15.26
CA GLN A 15 7.84 -28.67 -15.20
C GLN A 15 7.33 -27.45 -14.42
N VAL A 16 7.98 -27.10 -13.32
CA VAL A 16 7.65 -25.86 -12.59
C VAL A 16 7.79 -24.65 -13.51
N ARG A 17 8.84 -24.56 -14.35
CA ARG A 17 9.00 -23.44 -15.29
C ARG A 17 7.86 -23.37 -16.29
N VAL A 18 7.54 -24.49 -16.93
CA VAL A 18 6.46 -24.59 -17.92
C VAL A 18 5.13 -24.15 -17.30
N TRP A 19 4.85 -24.60 -16.07
CA TRP A 19 3.66 -24.20 -15.33
C TRP A 19 3.61 -22.69 -15.03
N LEU A 20 4.74 -22.08 -14.68
CA LEU A 20 4.84 -20.64 -14.38
C LEU A 20 4.76 -19.74 -15.62
N ASP A 21 4.96 -20.28 -16.83
CA ASP A 21 4.85 -19.51 -18.08
C ASP A 21 3.39 -19.28 -18.49
N ASP A 22 2.46 -20.09 -17.97
CA ASP A 22 1.03 -19.89 -18.15
C ASP A 22 0.49 -18.86 -17.13
N THR A 23 -0.15 -17.81 -17.66
CA THR A 23 -0.65 -16.68 -16.89
C THR A 23 -1.94 -16.96 -16.12
N GLU A 24 -2.63 -18.07 -16.41
CA GLU A 24 -3.84 -18.48 -15.70
C GLU A 24 -3.52 -19.09 -14.32
N HIS A 25 -2.31 -19.63 -14.17
CA HIS A 25 -1.86 -20.26 -12.93
C HIS A 25 -1.51 -19.26 -11.82
N ASP A 26 -1.92 -19.58 -10.61
CA ASP A 26 -1.64 -18.78 -9.43
C ASP A 26 -0.58 -19.44 -8.54
N MET A 27 0.68 -19.00 -8.69
CA MET A 27 1.81 -19.54 -7.91
C MET A 27 1.75 -19.27 -6.40
N ASN A 28 0.77 -18.50 -5.92
CA ASN A 28 0.56 -18.26 -4.50
C ASN A 28 -0.60 -19.09 -3.94
N GLN A 29 -1.29 -19.87 -4.77
CA GLN A 29 -2.30 -20.81 -4.31
C GLN A 29 -1.64 -21.94 -3.52
N GLY A 30 -2.15 -22.21 -2.33
CA GLY A 30 -1.74 -23.35 -1.52
C GLY A 30 -2.51 -24.62 -1.86
N ASP A 31 -1.94 -25.77 -1.49
CA ASP A 31 -2.63 -27.06 -1.46
C ASP A 31 -3.69 -27.12 -0.34
N ASP A 32 -4.28 -28.30 -0.12
CA ASP A 32 -5.31 -28.55 0.90
C ASP A 32 -4.84 -28.25 2.34
N HIS A 33 -3.53 -28.10 2.57
CA HIS A 33 -2.93 -27.74 3.86
C HIS A 33 -2.38 -26.30 3.86
N GLY A 34 -2.68 -25.53 2.81
CA GLY A 34 -2.22 -24.15 2.64
C GLY A 34 -0.74 -24.03 2.23
N PHE A 35 -0.07 -25.12 1.87
CA PHE A 35 1.32 -25.04 1.41
C PHE A 35 1.35 -24.56 -0.04
N SER A 36 1.88 -23.36 -0.24
CA SER A 36 2.22 -22.85 -1.58
C SER A 36 3.39 -23.62 -2.23
N PRO A 37 3.61 -23.50 -3.55
CA PRO A 37 4.78 -24.06 -4.24
C PRO A 37 6.10 -23.62 -3.60
N LEU A 38 6.16 -22.37 -3.10
CA LEU A 38 7.33 -21.83 -2.41
C LEU A 38 7.60 -22.55 -1.08
N HIS A 39 6.55 -22.92 -0.32
CA HIS A 39 6.72 -23.70 0.91
C HIS A 39 7.36 -25.06 0.60
N TRP A 40 6.84 -25.79 -0.39
CA TRP A 40 7.37 -27.11 -0.77
C TRP A 40 8.82 -27.02 -1.25
N ALA A 41 9.13 -26.05 -2.11
CA ALA A 41 10.49 -25.84 -2.58
C ALA A 41 11.47 -25.49 -1.44
N CYS A 42 11.04 -24.68 -0.47
CA CYS A 42 11.84 -24.33 0.70
C CYS A 42 12.00 -25.49 1.68
N LYS A 43 10.97 -26.32 1.87
CA LYS A 43 10.99 -27.50 2.73
C LYS A 43 11.93 -28.59 2.21
N GLU A 44 11.86 -28.87 0.91
CA GLU A 44 12.63 -29.95 0.27
C GLU A 44 14.04 -29.52 -0.19
N GLY A 45 14.38 -28.23 -0.11
CA GLY A 45 15.75 -27.76 -0.38
C GLY A 45 16.06 -27.40 -1.84
N HIS A 46 15.04 -27.20 -2.66
CA HIS A 46 15.20 -26.96 -4.10
C HIS A 46 15.50 -25.50 -4.43
N LEU A 47 16.73 -25.05 -4.18
CA LEU A 47 17.16 -23.66 -4.34
C LEU A 47 16.81 -23.04 -5.71
N LYS A 48 17.02 -23.78 -6.81
CA LYS A 48 16.70 -23.30 -8.17
C LYS A 48 15.22 -23.01 -8.37
N ILE A 49 14.35 -23.81 -7.75
CA ILE A 49 12.89 -23.61 -7.81
C ILE A 49 12.50 -22.41 -6.96
N VAL A 50 13.07 -22.28 -5.75
CA VAL A 50 12.84 -21.12 -4.87
C VAL A 50 13.22 -19.82 -5.60
N GLU A 51 14.39 -19.76 -6.21
CA GLU A 51 14.85 -18.58 -6.95
C GLU A 51 13.91 -18.23 -8.11
N MET A 52 13.46 -19.24 -8.86
CA MET A 52 12.53 -19.04 -9.96
C MET A 52 11.17 -18.51 -9.49
N LEU A 53 10.60 -19.09 -8.42
CA LEU A 53 9.34 -18.66 -7.84
C LEU A 53 9.43 -17.22 -7.33
N ILE A 54 10.48 -16.86 -6.59
CA ILE A 54 10.68 -15.49 -6.08
C ILE A 54 10.81 -14.50 -7.24
N ARG A 55 11.62 -14.80 -8.26
CA ARG A 55 11.78 -13.92 -9.43
C ARG A 55 10.48 -13.70 -10.20
N ARG A 56 9.56 -14.67 -10.18
CA ARG A 56 8.22 -14.57 -10.80
C ARG A 56 7.16 -13.93 -9.89
N GLY A 57 7.55 -13.48 -8.69
CA GLY A 57 6.68 -12.74 -7.78
C GLY A 57 5.91 -13.60 -6.79
N ALA A 58 6.42 -14.79 -6.44
CA ALA A 58 5.87 -15.57 -5.34
C ALA A 58 5.94 -14.78 -4.02
N ARG A 59 4.87 -14.84 -3.22
CA ARG A 59 4.76 -14.17 -1.92
C ARG A 59 5.70 -14.84 -0.94
N ILE A 60 6.69 -14.09 -0.45
CA ILE A 60 7.78 -14.63 0.40
C ILE A 60 7.30 -14.91 1.83
N ASN A 61 6.36 -14.11 2.33
CA ASN A 61 5.76 -14.24 3.67
C ASN A 61 4.40 -14.96 3.66
N VAL A 62 4.16 -15.81 2.66
CA VAL A 62 2.96 -16.67 2.63
C VAL A 62 2.98 -17.65 3.80
N THR A 63 1.82 -18.06 4.30
CA THR A 63 1.71 -18.95 5.46
C THR A 63 0.85 -20.16 5.14
N ASN A 64 1.21 -21.34 5.66
CA ASN A 64 0.38 -22.53 5.62
C ASN A 64 -0.70 -22.53 6.74
N MET A 65 -1.48 -23.61 6.89
CA MET A 65 -2.50 -23.72 7.96
C MET A 65 -1.93 -23.70 9.38
N GLY A 66 -0.68 -24.14 9.57
CA GLY A 66 0.05 -24.08 10.84
C GLY A 66 0.77 -22.74 11.04
N ASP A 67 0.49 -21.77 10.17
CA ASP A 67 1.02 -20.42 10.22
C ASP A 67 2.55 -20.33 9.98
N ASP A 68 3.18 -21.40 9.50
CA ASP A 68 4.59 -21.42 9.09
C ASP A 68 4.78 -20.71 7.74
N THR A 69 5.86 -19.95 7.61
CA THR A 69 6.30 -19.33 6.35
C THR A 69 7.34 -20.18 5.63
N PRO A 70 7.66 -19.92 4.34
CA PRO A 70 8.77 -20.58 3.66
C PRO A 70 10.10 -20.49 4.42
N LEU A 71 10.34 -19.40 5.16
CA LEU A 71 11.52 -19.25 6.01
C LEU A 71 11.50 -20.19 7.22
N HIS A 72 10.34 -20.42 7.84
CA HIS A 72 10.22 -21.42 8.92
C HIS A 72 10.64 -22.80 8.41
N LEU A 73 10.11 -23.20 7.24
CA LEU A 73 10.41 -24.51 6.66
C LEU A 73 11.88 -24.63 6.23
N ALA A 74 12.45 -23.61 5.58
CA ALA A 74 13.86 -23.62 5.21
C ALA A 74 14.79 -23.71 6.45
N ALA A 75 14.44 -23.00 7.53
CA ALA A 75 15.18 -23.04 8.79
C ALA A 75 15.02 -24.38 9.53
N ALA A 76 13.81 -24.94 9.55
CA ALA A 76 13.51 -26.22 10.21
C ALA A 76 14.16 -27.43 9.53
N HIS A 77 14.46 -27.34 8.23
CA HIS A 77 15.06 -28.42 7.45
C HIS A 77 16.55 -28.21 7.11
N GLY A 78 17.18 -27.14 7.62
CA GLY A 78 18.63 -26.96 7.50
C GLY A 78 19.10 -26.41 6.15
N HIS A 79 18.21 -25.84 5.34
CA HIS A 79 18.53 -25.38 3.98
C HIS A 79 19.14 -23.97 3.97
N ARG A 80 20.37 -23.83 4.49
CA ARG A 80 21.06 -22.54 4.63
C ARG A 80 21.09 -21.68 3.36
N PRO A 81 21.39 -22.20 2.14
CA PRO A 81 21.39 -21.39 0.93
C PRO A 81 20.02 -20.75 0.62
N ILE A 82 18.93 -21.46 0.93
CA ILE A 82 17.56 -20.95 0.77
C ILE A 82 17.26 -19.89 1.82
N VAL A 83 17.68 -20.09 3.08
CA VAL A 83 17.56 -19.07 4.12
C VAL A 83 18.23 -17.78 3.69
N GLN A 84 19.48 -17.83 3.23
CA GLN A 84 20.21 -16.66 2.76
C GLN A 84 19.50 -15.96 1.59
N LEU A 85 18.98 -16.72 0.62
CA LEU A 85 18.20 -16.17 -0.49
C LEU A 85 16.92 -15.46 -0.01
N LEU A 86 16.18 -16.06 0.93
CA LEU A 86 14.97 -15.45 1.50
C LEU A 86 15.30 -14.16 2.28
N LEU A 87 16.39 -14.17 3.06
CA LEU A 87 16.88 -13.01 3.80
C LEU A 87 17.26 -11.85 2.86
N GLN A 88 17.92 -12.14 1.75
CA GLN A 88 18.24 -11.14 0.71
C GLN A 88 16.99 -10.51 0.07
N ASN A 89 15.87 -11.25 0.04
CA ASN A 89 14.60 -10.77 -0.49
C ASN A 89 13.66 -10.18 0.58
N ARG A 90 14.21 -9.69 1.70
CA ARG A 90 13.49 -8.92 2.75
C ARG A 90 12.29 -9.66 3.36
N VAL A 91 12.41 -10.98 3.55
CA VAL A 91 11.47 -11.80 4.32
C VAL A 91 11.31 -11.28 5.75
N ASP A 92 10.13 -11.45 6.35
CA ASP A 92 9.93 -11.15 7.77
C ASP A 92 10.58 -12.23 8.64
N VAL A 93 11.75 -11.90 9.16
CA VAL A 93 12.60 -12.80 9.96
C VAL A 93 11.98 -13.15 11.32
N ASN A 94 11.13 -12.26 11.85
CA ASN A 94 10.54 -12.37 13.18
C ASN A 94 9.09 -12.85 13.17
N PHE A 95 8.59 -13.27 12.01
CA PHE A 95 7.26 -13.85 11.90
C PHE A 95 7.12 -15.07 12.81
N THR A 96 5.96 -15.24 13.44
CA THR A 96 5.70 -16.36 14.36
C THR A 96 4.58 -17.24 13.82
N ASN A 97 4.71 -18.56 14.01
CA ASN A 97 3.68 -19.52 13.64
C ASN A 97 2.58 -19.64 14.72
N GLU A 98 1.64 -20.58 14.57
CA GLU A 98 0.50 -20.71 15.49
C GLU A 98 0.91 -21.07 16.92
N HIS A 99 2.13 -21.58 17.10
CA HIS A 99 2.71 -21.89 18.40
C HIS A 99 3.59 -20.76 18.96
N GLY A 100 3.66 -19.61 18.27
CA GLY A 100 4.55 -18.52 18.62
C GLY A 100 6.03 -18.77 18.31
N ASN A 101 6.36 -19.83 17.56
CA ASN A 101 7.73 -20.10 17.17
C ASN A 101 8.09 -19.25 15.95
N SER A 102 9.25 -18.60 15.99
CA SER A 102 9.87 -17.94 14.84
C SER A 102 10.80 -18.89 14.07
N PRO A 103 11.28 -18.53 12.86
CA PRO A 103 12.26 -19.36 12.15
C PRO A 103 13.53 -19.62 12.98
N LEU A 104 13.92 -18.67 13.83
CA LEU A 104 15.05 -18.83 14.74
C LEU A 104 14.80 -19.91 15.79
N HIS A 105 13.57 -20.06 16.31
CA HIS A 105 13.24 -21.15 17.23
C HIS A 105 13.50 -22.52 16.59
N TYR A 106 13.14 -22.70 15.32
CA TYR A 106 13.38 -23.94 14.59
C TYR A 106 14.87 -24.18 14.34
N ALA A 107 15.61 -23.17 13.87
CA ALA A 107 17.05 -23.28 13.67
C ALA A 107 17.79 -23.67 14.96
N CYS A 108 17.40 -23.07 16.09
CA CYS A 108 17.93 -23.36 17.42
C CYS A 108 17.56 -24.76 17.92
N PHE A 109 16.30 -25.18 17.76
CA PHE A 109 15.82 -26.48 18.19
C PHE A 109 16.52 -27.65 17.47
N TRP A 110 16.71 -27.51 16.16
CA TRP A 110 17.41 -28.52 15.34
C TRP A 110 18.94 -28.39 15.37
N GLY A 111 19.48 -27.35 16.01
CA GLY A 111 20.93 -27.16 16.17
C GLY A 111 21.65 -26.66 14.93
N TYR A 112 20.95 -26.01 14.00
CA TYR A 112 21.56 -25.43 12.79
C TYR A 112 22.26 -24.10 13.09
N SER A 113 23.45 -24.19 13.70
CA SER A 113 24.25 -23.04 14.15
C SER A 113 24.41 -21.96 13.08
N ALA A 114 24.86 -22.34 11.89
CA ALA A 114 25.10 -21.41 10.79
C ALA A 114 23.82 -20.67 10.33
N ILE A 115 22.65 -21.32 10.38
CA ILE A 115 21.37 -20.70 10.03
C ILE A 115 20.94 -19.75 11.15
N ALA A 116 21.08 -20.16 12.41
CA ALA A 116 20.74 -19.32 13.54
C ALA A 116 21.57 -18.03 13.58
N GLU A 117 22.88 -18.12 13.28
CA GLU A 117 23.75 -16.95 13.14
C GLU A 117 23.31 -16.03 11.99
N ASP A 118 23.03 -16.59 10.81
CA ASP A 118 22.56 -15.83 9.65
C ASP A 118 21.23 -15.10 9.96
N LEU A 119 20.30 -15.75 10.69
CA LEU A 119 19.02 -15.16 11.12
C LEU A 119 19.23 -14.00 12.12
N VAL A 120 20.09 -14.16 13.12
CA VAL A 120 20.39 -13.09 14.11
C VAL A 120 21.06 -11.89 13.43
N MET A 121 22.00 -12.13 12.51
CA MET A 121 22.61 -11.06 11.71
C MET A 121 21.59 -10.32 10.83
N ALA A 122 20.51 -10.99 10.42
CA ALA A 122 19.40 -10.38 9.69
C ALA A 122 18.32 -9.75 10.59
N GLY A 123 18.55 -9.66 11.91
CA GLY A 123 17.66 -9.00 12.85
C GLY A 123 16.63 -9.93 13.53
N ALA A 124 16.84 -11.24 13.55
CA ALA A 124 16.02 -12.16 14.34
C ALA A 124 16.17 -11.89 15.84
N LEU A 125 15.05 -11.78 16.55
CA LEU A 125 15.01 -11.49 17.98
C LEU A 125 15.24 -12.76 18.81
N VAL A 126 16.31 -12.77 19.60
CA VAL A 126 16.67 -13.91 20.48
C VAL A 126 15.84 -13.96 21.77
N SER A 127 15.16 -12.88 22.12
CA SER A 127 14.41 -12.71 23.37
C SER A 127 12.89 -12.93 23.23
N MET A 128 12.43 -13.28 22.02
CA MET A 128 11.01 -13.51 21.72
C MET A 128 10.55 -14.85 22.27
N ALA A 129 9.60 -14.88 23.20
CA ALA A 129 9.05 -16.12 23.74
C ALA A 129 7.90 -16.66 22.88
N ASN A 130 7.84 -17.98 22.73
CA ASN A 130 6.71 -18.69 22.14
C ASN A 130 5.56 -18.91 23.16
N GLN A 131 4.50 -19.60 22.75
CA GLN A 131 3.33 -19.86 23.62
C GLN A 131 3.66 -20.67 24.90
N TYR A 132 4.77 -21.41 24.88
CA TYR A 132 5.26 -22.19 26.02
C TYR A 132 6.17 -21.37 26.94
N GLY A 133 6.43 -20.10 26.60
CA GLY A 133 7.34 -19.23 27.32
C GLY A 133 8.81 -19.47 26.99
N ASP A 134 9.14 -20.33 26.02
CA ASP A 134 10.51 -20.60 25.62
C ASP A 134 10.97 -19.57 24.59
N THR A 135 12.18 -19.03 24.77
CA THR A 135 12.86 -18.21 23.76
C THR A 135 13.70 -19.09 22.82
N PRO A 136 14.18 -18.57 21.67
CA PRO A 136 15.11 -19.32 20.83
C PRO A 136 16.37 -19.77 21.57
N LEU A 137 16.86 -18.96 22.52
CA LEU A 137 18.01 -19.31 23.36
C LEU A 137 17.70 -20.51 24.27
N ASP A 138 16.47 -20.60 24.81
CA ASP A 138 16.06 -21.73 25.66
C ASP A 138 15.96 -23.04 24.86
N LYS A 139 15.62 -22.96 23.57
CA LYS A 139 15.61 -24.14 22.67
C LYS A 139 16.99 -24.53 22.15
N THR A 140 17.97 -23.65 22.29
CA THR A 140 19.34 -23.86 21.80
C THR A 140 20.11 -24.80 22.74
N ARG A 141 20.89 -25.73 22.17
CA ARG A 141 21.75 -26.64 22.96
C ARG A 141 23.23 -26.31 22.77
N GLY A 142 24.02 -26.48 23.82
CA GLY A 142 25.48 -26.40 23.77
C GLY A 142 26.05 -24.98 23.64
N GLN A 143 27.22 -24.86 23.01
CA GLN A 143 27.99 -23.60 22.90
C GLN A 143 27.30 -22.54 22.02
N LEU A 144 26.29 -22.93 21.23
CA LEU A 144 25.54 -22.02 20.37
C LEU A 144 24.77 -20.96 21.17
N VAL A 145 24.37 -21.24 22.42
CA VAL A 145 23.68 -20.27 23.29
C VAL A 145 24.54 -19.02 23.52
N GLN A 146 25.81 -19.24 23.91
CA GLN A 146 26.76 -18.16 24.17
C GLN A 146 27.02 -17.34 22.90
N ARG A 147 27.20 -18.04 21.77
CA ARG A 147 27.45 -17.41 20.48
C ARG A 147 26.30 -16.53 20.00
N LEU A 148 25.06 -17.03 20.06
CA LEU A 148 23.87 -16.24 19.67
C LEU A 148 23.63 -15.07 20.60
N HIS A 149 23.90 -15.24 21.90
CA HIS A 149 23.81 -14.16 22.88
C HIS A 149 24.82 -13.03 22.59
N GLU A 150 26.08 -13.37 22.34
CA GLU A 150 27.12 -12.41 21.94
C GLU A 150 26.74 -11.67 20.65
N LEU A 151 26.24 -12.39 19.63
CA LEU A 151 25.80 -11.79 18.37
C LEU A 151 24.60 -10.85 18.55
N ALA A 152 23.64 -11.20 19.39
CA ALA A 152 22.48 -10.35 19.67
C ALA A 152 22.89 -9.02 20.34
N ILE A 153 23.86 -9.07 21.27
CA ILE A 153 24.44 -7.87 21.89
C ILE A 153 25.17 -7.01 20.86
N GLN A 154 25.96 -7.63 19.97
CA GLN A 154 26.64 -6.89 18.89
C GLN A 154 25.67 -6.21 17.93
N GLN A 155 24.49 -6.80 17.70
CA GLN A 155 23.41 -6.22 16.89
C GLN A 155 22.56 -5.19 17.66
N GLY A 156 22.88 -4.90 18.93
CA GLY A 156 22.19 -3.90 19.74
C GLY A 156 20.78 -4.31 20.21
N GLN A 157 20.49 -5.61 20.33
CA GLN A 157 19.18 -6.09 20.79
C GLN A 157 18.98 -5.86 22.30
N ASP A 158 17.75 -5.51 22.71
CA ASP A 158 17.37 -5.50 24.13
C ASP A 158 17.09 -6.94 24.60
N MET A 159 17.77 -7.37 25.66
CA MET A 159 17.68 -8.71 26.21
C MET A 159 16.45 -8.94 27.08
N LYS A 160 15.57 -7.95 27.22
CA LYS A 160 14.28 -8.12 27.89
C LYS A 160 13.42 -9.14 27.14
N LYS A 161 12.97 -10.15 27.88
CA LYS A 161 12.08 -11.20 27.38
C LYS A 161 10.77 -10.59 26.88
N ILE A 162 10.48 -10.78 25.59
CA ILE A 162 9.23 -10.38 24.97
C ILE A 162 8.25 -11.53 25.16
N GLN A 163 7.23 -11.32 25.99
CA GLN A 163 6.21 -12.34 26.23
C GLN A 163 5.38 -12.59 24.97
N PHE A 164 5.03 -13.86 24.75
CA PHE A 164 4.06 -14.23 23.73
C PHE A 164 2.73 -13.54 24.03
N LYS A 165 2.25 -12.75 23.07
CA LYS A 165 0.90 -12.19 23.12
C LYS A 165 0.03 -13.04 22.23
N ASP A 166 -0.88 -13.79 22.85
CA ASP A 166 -1.86 -14.56 22.11
C ASP A 166 -2.76 -13.61 21.30
N GLN A 167 -2.64 -13.69 19.97
CA GLN A 167 -3.44 -12.89 19.05
C GLN A 167 -4.78 -13.57 18.71
N SER A 168 -5.05 -14.76 19.28
CA SER A 168 -6.20 -15.62 18.99
C SER A 168 -7.45 -15.30 19.83
N TRP A 169 -7.91 -14.03 19.82
CA TRP A 169 -9.28 -13.76 20.29
C TRP A 169 -10.32 -14.22 19.25
N LEU A 170 -11.04 -15.30 19.57
CA LEU A 170 -12.19 -15.95 18.88
C LEU A 170 -11.87 -16.99 17.78
N GLY A 171 -12.22 -18.24 18.09
CA GLY A 171 -12.06 -19.47 17.30
C GLY A 171 -12.93 -19.60 16.05
N LEU A 172 -12.89 -18.60 15.18
CA LEU A 172 -13.33 -18.73 13.78
C LEU A 172 -12.14 -18.29 12.91
N LYS A 173 -11.27 -19.26 12.58
CA LYS A 173 -10.04 -19.06 11.79
C LYS A 173 -10.39 -18.70 10.33
N THR A 174 -10.75 -17.45 10.08
CA THR A 174 -10.61 -16.76 8.79
C THR A 174 -10.08 -15.35 9.03
N ARG A 175 -8.88 -15.22 9.60
CA ARG A 175 -8.25 -13.92 9.84
C ARG A 175 -7.00 -13.78 8.97
N SER A 176 -6.85 -12.67 8.25
CA SER A 176 -5.53 -12.26 7.73
C SER A 176 -4.75 -11.56 8.83
N ARG A 177 -3.47 -11.90 8.90
CA ARG A 177 -2.59 -11.79 10.07
C ARG A 177 -1.80 -10.48 10.11
N ASP A 178 -2.51 -9.36 9.98
CA ASP A 178 -1.99 -8.01 10.26
C ASP A 178 -2.94 -7.31 11.26
N ALA A 179 -2.43 -6.70 12.31
CA ALA A 179 -3.29 -6.06 13.32
C ALA A 179 -4.10 -4.87 12.74
N THR A 180 -3.64 -4.31 11.63
CA THR A 180 -4.32 -3.23 10.88
C THR A 180 -5.48 -3.73 10.01
N LEU A 181 -5.49 -5.02 9.65
CA LEU A 181 -6.52 -5.72 8.87
C LEU A 181 -7.79 -6.06 9.67
N SER A 182 -7.67 -6.15 10.99
CA SER A 182 -8.58 -6.94 11.84
C SER A 182 -9.96 -6.31 12.10
N ARG A 183 -10.07 -4.98 12.22
CA ARG A 183 -11.31 -4.40 12.78
C ARG A 183 -12.55 -4.45 11.87
N HIS A 184 -12.43 -4.61 10.54
CA HIS A 184 -13.58 -4.58 9.60
C HIS A 184 -13.40 -5.49 8.37
N LYS A 185 -12.78 -6.67 8.51
CA LYS A 185 -12.57 -7.54 7.34
C LYS A 185 -13.89 -8.14 6.87
N GLY A 186 -14.31 -7.72 5.67
CA GLY A 186 -15.47 -8.24 4.94
C GLY A 186 -16.79 -7.68 5.44
N ILE A 187 -16.97 -6.35 5.39
CA ILE A 187 -18.31 -5.77 5.54
C ILE A 187 -19.17 -6.42 4.47
N ASN A 188 -20.27 -7.08 4.86
CA ASN A 188 -21.12 -7.72 3.89
C ASN A 188 -21.87 -6.63 3.11
N ILE A 189 -22.00 -6.79 1.79
CA ILE A 189 -22.69 -5.80 0.95
C ILE A 189 -24.13 -5.55 1.43
N ASN A 190 -24.76 -6.58 1.99
CA ASN A 190 -26.12 -6.52 2.52
C ASN A 190 -26.26 -5.65 3.78
N GLU A 191 -25.15 -5.37 4.48
CA GLU A 191 -25.14 -4.44 5.62
C GLU A 191 -25.07 -2.98 5.16
N LEU A 192 -24.75 -2.73 3.89
CA LEU A 192 -24.66 -1.40 3.33
C LEU A 192 -26.04 -0.97 2.81
N ALA A 193 -26.68 -0.04 3.51
CA ALA A 193 -27.91 0.59 3.05
C ALA A 193 -27.60 1.66 1.98
N LEU A 194 -27.19 1.22 0.79
CA LEU A 194 -26.89 2.08 -0.36
C LEU A 194 -28.18 2.59 -1.00
N HIS A 195 -28.25 3.89 -1.34
CA HIS A 195 -29.47 4.48 -1.88
C HIS A 195 -29.25 5.47 -3.03
N THR A 196 -28.17 6.26 -3.05
CA THR A 196 -27.97 7.32 -4.06
C THR A 196 -26.65 7.13 -4.80
N ARG A 197 -26.69 7.00 -6.12
CA ARG A 197 -25.47 7.01 -6.94
C ARG A 197 -24.93 8.44 -7.06
N ILE A 198 -23.69 8.66 -6.60
CA ILE A 198 -23.00 9.96 -6.60
C ILE A 198 -22.30 10.21 -7.93
N ALA A 199 -21.53 9.21 -8.40
CA ALA A 199 -20.69 9.36 -9.58
C ALA A 199 -20.52 8.03 -10.32
N SER A 200 -20.32 8.12 -11.64
CA SER A 200 -19.91 7.01 -12.49
C SER A 200 -18.65 7.43 -13.23
N THR A 201 -17.57 6.67 -13.05
CA THR A 201 -16.26 6.95 -13.63
C THR A 201 -15.72 5.70 -14.32
N PRO A 202 -14.72 5.83 -15.23
CA PRO A 202 -14.03 4.66 -15.79
C PRO A 202 -13.40 3.75 -14.72
N SER A 203 -13.11 4.29 -13.54
CA SER A 203 -12.57 3.58 -12.38
C SER A 203 -13.61 2.79 -11.60
N GLY A 204 -14.91 3.02 -11.83
CA GLY A 204 -15.97 2.47 -11.00
C GLY A 204 -17.15 3.40 -10.75
N GLU A 205 -18.13 2.86 -10.04
CA GLU A 205 -19.30 3.59 -9.57
C GLU A 205 -19.18 3.95 -8.10
N THR A 206 -19.70 5.11 -7.71
CA THR A 206 -19.65 5.61 -6.34
C THR A 206 -21.07 5.85 -5.83
N TRP A 207 -21.40 5.26 -4.69
CA TRP A 207 -22.73 5.26 -4.08
C TRP A 207 -22.68 5.83 -2.66
N ARG A 208 -23.68 6.62 -2.29
CA ARG A 208 -23.96 7.03 -0.91
C ARG A 208 -24.82 5.98 -0.24
N GLY A 209 -24.53 5.71 1.02
CA GLY A 209 -25.38 4.89 1.87
C GLY A 209 -25.12 5.09 3.35
N ARG A 210 -25.64 4.16 4.14
CA ARG A 210 -25.39 4.08 5.59
C ARG A 210 -24.83 2.72 5.98
N TRP A 211 -23.91 2.74 6.95
CA TRP A 211 -23.39 1.54 7.59
C TRP A 211 -23.13 1.83 9.08
N GLN A 212 -23.65 0.97 9.96
CA GLN A 212 -23.58 1.14 11.42
C GLN A 212 -24.02 2.54 11.92
N LYS A 213 -25.08 3.09 11.33
CA LYS A 213 -25.63 4.45 11.59
C LYS A 213 -24.75 5.62 11.12
N ASN A 214 -23.61 5.37 10.48
CA ASN A 214 -22.77 6.39 9.88
C ASN A 214 -23.08 6.53 8.39
N ASP A 215 -23.05 7.76 7.89
CA ASP A 215 -23.14 8.05 6.46
C ASP A 215 -21.79 7.70 5.79
N ILE A 216 -21.86 6.88 4.75
CA ILE A 216 -20.69 6.35 4.06
C ILE A 216 -20.79 6.55 2.54
N VAL A 217 -19.64 6.44 1.89
CA VAL A 217 -19.49 6.33 0.45
C VAL A 217 -18.90 4.97 0.13
N ALA A 218 -19.60 4.21 -0.72
CA ALA A 218 -19.18 2.93 -1.24
C ALA A 218 -18.78 3.06 -2.70
N LYS A 219 -17.51 2.79 -3.01
CA LYS A 219 -16.96 2.83 -4.36
C LYS A 219 -16.78 1.42 -4.89
N PHE A 220 -17.56 1.07 -5.91
CA PHE A 220 -17.45 -0.17 -6.66
C PHE A 220 -16.32 -0.05 -7.67
N ILE A 221 -15.27 -0.84 -7.51
CA ILE A 221 -14.12 -0.80 -8.42
C ILE A 221 -14.48 -1.50 -9.72
N ALA A 222 -14.28 -0.80 -10.84
CA ALA A 222 -14.40 -1.41 -12.16
C ALA A 222 -13.18 -2.28 -12.46
N VAL A 223 -13.37 -3.60 -12.49
CA VAL A 223 -12.36 -4.57 -12.92
C VAL A 223 -12.94 -5.34 -14.11
N ARG A 224 -12.13 -5.57 -15.15
CA ARG A 224 -12.55 -6.34 -16.34
C ARG A 224 -12.98 -7.76 -15.97
N GLU A 225 -12.20 -8.41 -15.12
CA GLU A 225 -12.45 -9.75 -14.62
C GLU A 225 -11.97 -9.85 -13.17
N CYS A 226 -12.87 -10.26 -12.27
CA CYS A 226 -12.56 -10.40 -10.85
C CYS A 226 -12.07 -11.82 -10.54
N THR A 227 -10.84 -12.14 -10.94
CA THR A 227 -10.23 -13.45 -10.65
C THR A 227 -9.94 -13.61 -9.15
N PRO A 228 -9.79 -14.85 -8.62
CA PRO A 228 -9.40 -15.07 -7.22
C PRO A 228 -8.11 -14.34 -6.84
N ARG A 229 -7.18 -14.19 -7.78
CA ARG A 229 -5.95 -13.40 -7.62
C ARG A 229 -6.24 -11.93 -7.32
N VAL A 230 -7.13 -11.30 -8.09
CA VAL A 230 -7.53 -9.90 -7.87
C VAL A 230 -8.16 -9.72 -6.48
N GLN A 231 -9.01 -10.67 -6.04
CA GLN A 231 -9.61 -10.62 -4.71
C GLN A 231 -8.56 -10.75 -3.60
N ARG A 232 -7.55 -11.59 -3.78
CA ARG A 232 -6.43 -11.74 -2.85
C ARG A 232 -5.54 -10.49 -2.79
N ASP A 233 -5.19 -9.93 -3.94
CA ASP A 233 -4.39 -8.70 -4.03
C ASP A 233 -5.15 -7.52 -3.40
N PHE A 234 -6.46 -7.40 -3.67
CA PHE A 234 -7.31 -6.40 -3.02
C PHE A 234 -7.33 -6.54 -1.49
N ASN A 235 -7.52 -7.76 -0.98
CA ASN A 235 -7.53 -8.07 0.45
C ASN A 235 -6.19 -7.78 1.15
N GLU A 236 -5.07 -7.83 0.41
CA GLU A 236 -3.73 -7.55 0.93
C GLU A 236 -3.38 -6.05 0.89
N GLU A 237 -3.86 -5.34 -0.13
CA GLU A 237 -3.51 -3.93 -0.35
C GLU A 237 -4.42 -2.94 0.38
N PHE A 238 -5.73 -3.20 0.48
CA PHE A 238 -6.67 -2.26 1.12
C PHE A 238 -6.32 -1.85 2.57
N PRO A 239 -5.73 -2.71 3.43
CA PRO A 239 -5.49 -2.36 4.84
C PRO A 239 -4.48 -1.23 4.97
N LYS A 240 -3.54 -1.15 4.02
CA LYS A 240 -2.55 -0.08 3.92
C LYS A 240 -3.22 1.29 3.75
N LEU A 241 -4.45 1.33 3.24
CA LEU A 241 -5.24 2.55 3.06
C LEU A 241 -5.97 3.04 4.33
N ARG A 242 -5.94 2.26 5.41
CA ARG A 242 -6.68 2.52 6.66
C ARG A 242 -5.81 3.06 7.80
N ILE A 243 -4.50 2.86 7.74
CA ILE A 243 -3.60 3.07 8.88
C ILE A 243 -3.29 4.54 9.20
N PHE A 244 -3.80 5.47 8.40
CA PHE A 244 -3.48 6.89 8.53
C PHE A 244 -4.22 7.52 9.71
N SER A 245 -3.47 8.16 10.60
CA SER A 245 -4.00 8.93 11.73
C SER A 245 -3.57 10.39 11.58
N HIS A 246 -4.17 11.09 10.62
CA HIS A 246 -3.87 12.50 10.32
C HIS A 246 -5.15 13.26 9.95
N PRO A 247 -5.36 14.51 10.44
CA PRO A 247 -6.60 15.26 10.20
C PRO A 247 -6.91 15.48 8.71
N ASN A 248 -5.88 15.74 7.90
CA ASN A 248 -6.02 16.00 6.46
C ASN A 248 -5.91 14.74 5.58
N ILE A 249 -5.96 13.54 6.15
CA ILE A 249 -6.06 12.29 5.39
C ILE A 249 -7.42 11.65 5.69
N LEU A 250 -8.13 11.24 4.64
CA LEU A 250 -9.36 10.48 4.76
C LEU A 250 -9.03 8.99 4.54
N PRO A 251 -8.85 8.20 5.62
CA PRO A 251 -8.56 6.78 5.51
C PRO A 251 -9.78 5.99 5.04
N VAL A 252 -9.51 4.82 4.47
CA VAL A 252 -10.55 3.84 4.16
C VAL A 252 -11.14 3.28 5.46
N VAL A 253 -12.46 3.30 5.59
CA VAL A 253 -13.19 2.78 6.76
C VAL A 253 -13.20 1.25 6.75
N GLY A 254 -13.42 0.67 5.57
CA GLY A 254 -13.45 -0.77 5.35
C GLY A 254 -13.62 -1.11 3.88
N CYS A 255 -13.79 -2.41 3.60
CA CYS A 255 -14.05 -2.89 2.26
C CYS A 255 -15.05 -4.04 2.28
N CYS A 256 -15.74 -4.23 1.15
CA CYS A 256 -16.55 -5.40 0.87
C CYS A 256 -15.96 -6.16 -0.32
N VAL A 257 -15.80 -7.46 -0.16
CA VAL A 257 -15.38 -8.39 -1.22
C VAL A 257 -16.52 -9.36 -1.43
N SER A 258 -17.27 -9.16 -2.51
CA SER A 258 -18.39 -10.03 -2.91
C SER A 258 -18.31 -10.21 -4.41
N ALA A 259 -17.58 -11.23 -4.86
CA ALA A 259 -17.32 -11.47 -6.27
C ALA A 259 -18.62 -11.42 -7.10
N PRO A 260 -18.66 -10.67 -8.23
CA PRO A 260 -17.55 -9.96 -8.89
C PRO A 260 -17.27 -8.54 -8.37
N SER A 261 -17.98 -8.06 -7.36
CA SER A 261 -17.89 -6.69 -6.85
C SER A 261 -16.81 -6.52 -5.76
N LEU A 262 -15.90 -5.59 -6.00
CA LEU A 262 -14.92 -5.11 -5.02
C LEU A 262 -15.29 -3.69 -4.62
N ILE A 263 -15.49 -3.46 -3.32
CA ILE A 263 -16.04 -2.19 -2.83
C ILE A 263 -15.12 -1.63 -1.75
N VAL A 264 -14.74 -0.37 -1.91
CA VAL A 264 -14.02 0.41 -0.90
C VAL A 264 -15.00 1.35 -0.22
N ILE A 265 -14.97 1.39 1.11
CA ILE A 265 -15.89 2.20 1.92
C ILE A 265 -15.10 3.31 2.59
N SER A 266 -15.53 4.55 2.39
CA SER A 266 -15.01 5.74 3.06
C SER A 266 -16.13 6.52 3.74
N GLN A 267 -15.77 7.45 4.62
CA GLN A 267 -16.74 8.36 5.24
C GLN A 267 -17.34 9.29 4.16
N TYR A 268 -18.64 9.58 4.28
CA TYR A 268 -19.27 10.60 3.44
C TYR A 268 -18.82 12.00 3.86
N MET A 269 -18.46 12.81 2.87
CA MET A 269 -18.05 14.20 3.04
C MET A 269 -19.11 15.12 2.42
N SER A 270 -19.61 16.07 3.21
CA SER A 270 -20.82 16.84 2.89
C SER A 270 -20.70 17.72 1.65
N TRP A 271 -19.51 18.29 1.39
CA TRP A 271 -19.26 19.11 0.20
C TRP A 271 -18.69 18.31 -0.99
N GLY A 272 -18.48 17.01 -0.84
CA GLY A 272 -17.91 16.17 -1.89
C GLY A 272 -16.44 16.49 -2.17
N SER A 273 -16.04 16.36 -3.44
CA SER A 273 -14.65 16.65 -3.85
C SER A 273 -14.41 18.13 -4.08
N LEU A 274 -13.15 18.57 -3.95
CA LEU A 274 -12.74 19.94 -4.24
C LEU A 274 -13.13 20.35 -5.67
N HIS A 275 -13.00 19.43 -6.63
CA HIS A 275 -13.45 19.66 -8.00
C HIS A 275 -14.96 19.99 -8.07
N SER A 276 -15.78 19.26 -7.32
CA SER A 276 -17.23 19.50 -7.28
C SER A 276 -17.57 20.81 -6.55
N LEU A 277 -16.80 21.17 -5.53
CA LEU A 277 -16.95 22.44 -4.80
C LEU A 277 -16.63 23.65 -5.69
N LEU A 278 -15.56 23.57 -6.48
CA LEU A 278 -15.10 24.69 -7.32
C LEU A 278 -15.89 24.82 -8.62
N HIS A 279 -16.23 23.70 -9.27
CA HIS A 279 -16.78 23.69 -10.64
C HIS A 279 -18.18 23.10 -10.76
N GLY A 280 -18.68 22.43 -9.73
CA GLY A 280 -20.00 21.80 -9.76
C GLY A 280 -21.13 22.83 -9.72
N GLY A 281 -22.30 22.45 -10.24
CA GLY A 281 -23.53 23.27 -10.18
C GLY A 281 -24.04 23.58 -8.76
N ALA A 282 -23.41 23.00 -7.73
CA ALA A 282 -23.60 23.37 -6.32
C ALA A 282 -22.85 24.65 -5.92
N GLY A 283 -22.09 25.27 -6.84
CA GLY A 283 -21.34 26.54 -6.65
C GLY A 283 -22.18 27.76 -6.25
N GLY A 284 -23.50 27.60 -6.05
CA GLY A 284 -24.35 28.60 -5.42
C GLY A 284 -24.44 28.51 -3.88
N ARG A 285 -23.93 27.46 -3.23
CA ARG A 285 -24.11 27.27 -1.76
C ARG A 285 -22.94 27.75 -0.90
N VAL A 286 -21.70 27.64 -1.38
CA VAL A 286 -20.50 28.08 -0.62
C VAL A 286 -19.53 28.78 -1.56
N VAL A 287 -19.33 30.07 -1.32
CA VAL A 287 -18.29 30.85 -1.99
C VAL A 287 -16.98 30.64 -1.24
N VAL A 288 -16.05 29.89 -1.83
CA VAL A 288 -14.68 29.85 -1.34
C VAL A 288 -14.05 31.21 -1.71
N ASP A 289 -13.54 31.96 -0.75
CA ASP A 289 -12.79 33.19 -0.98
C ASP A 289 -11.28 32.91 -1.06
N ALA A 290 -10.45 33.94 -1.23
CA ALA A 290 -9.00 33.77 -1.29
C ALA A 290 -8.42 33.19 0.00
N GLY A 291 -8.97 33.55 1.16
CA GLY A 291 -8.53 33.04 2.46
C GLY A 291 -8.87 31.56 2.65
N ALA A 292 -10.10 31.15 2.33
CA ALA A 292 -10.52 29.75 2.33
C ALA A 292 -9.72 28.92 1.32
N ALA A 293 -9.43 29.46 0.13
CA ALA A 293 -8.58 28.78 -0.85
C ALA A 293 -7.17 28.51 -0.31
N LEU A 294 -6.56 29.47 0.40
CA LEU A 294 -5.26 29.29 1.05
C LEU A 294 -5.32 28.29 2.22
N ARG A 295 -6.42 28.26 2.98
CA ARG A 295 -6.64 27.24 4.02
C ARG A 295 -6.73 25.84 3.44
N LEU A 296 -7.55 25.65 2.40
CA LEU A 296 -7.68 24.38 1.69
C LEU A 296 -6.34 23.93 1.08
N ALA A 297 -5.58 24.85 0.47
CA ALA A 297 -4.25 24.55 -0.05
C ALA A 297 -3.28 24.11 1.05
N HIS A 298 -3.32 24.77 2.21
CA HIS A 298 -2.50 24.41 3.36
C HIS A 298 -2.85 23.03 3.91
N ASP A 299 -4.14 22.71 4.07
CA ASP A 299 -4.61 21.39 4.51
C ASP A 299 -4.11 20.27 3.59
N VAL A 300 -4.20 20.48 2.27
CA VAL A 300 -3.68 19.53 1.26
C VAL A 300 -2.17 19.38 1.39
N ALA A 301 -1.44 20.50 1.56
CA ALA A 301 0.01 20.46 1.75
C ALA A 301 0.41 19.71 3.03
N GLN A 302 -0.33 19.86 4.13
CA GLN A 302 -0.09 19.12 5.38
C GLN A 302 -0.32 17.63 5.19
N GLY A 303 -1.42 17.25 4.55
CA GLY A 303 -1.71 15.85 4.22
C GLY A 303 -0.59 15.23 3.36
N MET A 304 -0.14 15.92 2.32
CA MET A 304 0.92 15.42 1.45
C MET A 304 2.29 15.36 2.13
N ALA A 305 2.62 16.34 2.97
CA ALA A 305 3.83 16.32 3.80
C ALA A 305 3.86 15.08 4.69
N TYR A 306 2.74 14.79 5.37
CA TYR A 306 2.60 13.58 6.17
C TYR A 306 2.77 12.31 5.32
N LEU A 307 2.12 12.21 4.15
CA LEU A 307 2.30 11.04 3.28
C LEU A 307 3.76 10.88 2.83
N HIS A 308 4.45 11.95 2.46
CA HIS A 308 5.86 11.91 2.06
C HIS A 308 6.80 11.57 3.22
N SER A 309 6.39 11.79 4.47
CA SER A 309 7.16 11.35 5.65
C SER A 309 7.12 9.83 5.89
N LEU A 310 6.17 9.11 5.28
CA LEU A 310 5.98 7.67 5.49
C LEU A 310 6.93 6.85 4.59
N PRO A 311 7.42 5.68 5.07
CA PRO A 311 8.23 4.77 4.26
C PRO A 311 7.45 4.28 3.03
N ARG A 312 7.86 4.77 1.85
CA ARG A 312 7.16 4.52 0.58
C ARG A 312 7.06 3.04 0.22
N ASP A 313 8.12 2.28 0.50
CA ASP A 313 8.28 0.87 0.12
C ASP A 313 7.28 -0.08 0.80
N LYS A 314 6.57 0.39 1.82
CA LYS A 314 5.65 -0.44 2.64
C LYS A 314 4.19 0.00 2.59
N ILE A 315 3.91 1.30 2.41
CA ILE A 315 2.62 1.86 2.81
C ILE A 315 1.81 2.49 1.67
N LEU A 316 2.45 3.11 0.66
CA LEU A 316 1.72 3.99 -0.26
C LEU A 316 1.46 3.35 -1.64
N PRO A 317 0.20 3.05 -1.97
CA PRO A 317 -0.18 2.72 -3.34
C PRO A 317 0.08 3.90 -4.29
N THR A 318 0.02 3.62 -5.59
CA THR A 318 0.19 4.66 -6.61
C THR A 318 -0.96 5.65 -6.50
N TYR A 319 -0.64 6.84 -6.00
CA TYR A 319 -1.57 7.93 -5.78
C TYR A 319 -1.17 9.10 -6.69
N HIS A 320 -2.15 9.68 -7.35
CA HIS A 320 -1.99 10.85 -8.21
C HIS A 320 -2.88 11.96 -7.65
N LEU A 321 -2.25 12.99 -7.09
CA LEU A 321 -2.94 14.12 -6.51
C LEU A 321 -3.71 14.90 -7.59
N ASN A 322 -5.00 15.17 -7.36
CA ASN A 322 -5.84 16.02 -8.19
C ASN A 322 -7.05 16.52 -7.36
N SER A 323 -7.83 17.46 -7.89
CA SER A 323 -8.95 18.06 -7.16
C SER A 323 -10.14 17.12 -6.97
N LYS A 324 -10.22 16.02 -7.72
CA LYS A 324 -11.29 15.02 -7.59
C LYS A 324 -11.08 14.10 -6.40
N HIS A 325 -9.84 13.91 -5.96
CA HIS A 325 -9.48 13.04 -4.83
C HIS A 325 -9.37 13.80 -3.49
N ILE A 326 -9.46 15.12 -3.50
CA ILE A 326 -9.50 15.93 -2.27
C ILE A 326 -10.95 16.07 -1.86
N MET A 327 -11.30 15.62 -0.67
CA MET A 327 -12.67 15.67 -0.15
C MET A 327 -12.79 16.77 0.91
N ILE A 328 -13.91 17.48 0.88
CA ILE A 328 -14.15 18.66 1.71
C ILE A 328 -15.23 18.37 2.75
N ASP A 329 -14.85 18.54 4.01
CA ASP A 329 -15.71 18.36 5.19
C ASP A 329 -16.58 19.61 5.45
N GLU A 330 -17.61 19.50 6.30
CA GLU A 330 -18.57 20.57 6.58
C GLU A 330 -17.92 21.90 6.98
N ASP A 331 -16.84 21.81 7.76
CA ASP A 331 -16.04 22.94 8.26
C ASP A 331 -15.03 23.51 7.24
N LEU A 332 -15.16 23.14 5.96
CA LEU A 332 -14.21 23.48 4.89
C LEU A 332 -12.77 22.99 5.15
N THR A 333 -12.65 21.85 5.82
CA THR A 333 -11.36 21.15 5.98
C THR A 333 -11.11 20.24 4.78
N ALA A 334 -9.93 20.34 4.16
CA ALA A 334 -9.57 19.44 3.06
C ALA A 334 -8.92 18.15 3.58
N ARG A 335 -9.38 17.01 3.05
CA ARG A 335 -8.81 15.69 3.34
C ARG A 335 -8.49 14.93 2.06
N ILE A 336 -7.32 14.30 2.01
CA ILE A 336 -6.88 13.50 0.87
C ILE A 336 -7.52 12.11 0.95
N ASN A 337 -8.29 11.73 -0.07
CA ASN A 337 -9.04 10.48 -0.08
C ASN A 337 -8.18 9.28 -0.44
N MET A 338 -7.97 8.38 0.53
CA MET A 338 -7.21 7.15 0.31
C MET A 338 -8.01 6.09 -0.47
N ALA A 339 -9.35 6.20 -0.53
CA ALA A 339 -10.17 5.30 -1.35
C ALA A 339 -9.98 5.49 -2.87
N ASP A 340 -9.35 6.58 -3.28
CA ASP A 340 -9.02 6.86 -4.68
C ASP A 340 -7.61 6.41 -5.09
N ALA A 341 -6.82 5.94 -4.13
CA ALA A 341 -5.53 5.33 -4.44
C ALA A 341 -5.72 4.04 -5.25
N LYS A 342 -4.80 3.78 -6.17
CA LYS A 342 -4.93 2.69 -7.14
C LYS A 342 -4.33 1.40 -6.61
N PHE A 343 -5.08 0.31 -6.76
CA PHE A 343 -4.60 -1.04 -6.49
C PHE A 343 -3.67 -1.53 -7.63
N SER A 344 -2.78 -2.48 -7.35
CA SER A 344 -1.78 -2.98 -8.32
C SER A 344 -2.37 -3.60 -9.60
N PHE A 345 -3.63 -4.05 -9.56
CA PHE A 345 -4.36 -4.61 -10.69
C PHE A 345 -5.24 -3.57 -11.41
N GLN A 346 -5.46 -2.40 -10.82
CA GLN A 346 -6.36 -1.38 -11.36
C GLN A 346 -5.66 -0.54 -12.44
N GLU A 347 -6.35 -0.32 -13.57
CA GLU A 347 -6.02 0.71 -14.58
C GLU A 347 -4.55 0.72 -15.07
N ARG A 348 -3.94 -0.45 -15.21
CA ARG A 348 -2.55 -0.58 -15.66
C ARG A 348 -2.30 0.18 -16.97
N GLY A 349 -1.42 1.18 -16.91
CA GLY A 349 -1.02 2.01 -18.05
C GLY A 349 -2.03 3.08 -18.49
N ARG A 350 -3.05 3.40 -17.68
CA ARG A 350 -4.06 4.42 -18.00
C ARG A 350 -4.00 5.60 -17.04
N VAL A 351 -4.16 6.81 -17.56
CA VAL A 351 -4.22 8.05 -16.79
C VAL A 351 -5.44 8.84 -17.24
N TYR A 352 -6.42 9.01 -16.35
CA TYR A 352 -7.70 9.66 -16.66
C TYR A 352 -7.74 11.16 -16.34
N ALA A 353 -6.78 11.66 -15.56
CA ALA A 353 -6.68 13.07 -15.18
C ALA A 353 -5.26 13.62 -15.41
N PRO A 354 -4.74 13.59 -16.65
CA PRO A 354 -3.36 14.00 -16.93
C PRO A 354 -3.10 15.50 -16.75
N ALA A 355 -4.14 16.33 -16.70
CA ALA A 355 -4.02 17.77 -16.50
C ALA A 355 -3.29 18.19 -15.20
N TRP A 356 -3.36 17.35 -14.16
CA TRP A 356 -2.64 17.57 -12.90
C TRP A 356 -1.29 16.85 -12.85
N VAL A 357 -0.98 15.97 -13.80
CA VAL A 357 0.20 15.11 -13.75
C VAL A 357 1.42 15.83 -14.33
N ALA A 358 2.56 15.68 -13.67
CA ALA A 358 3.81 16.27 -14.13
C ALA A 358 4.26 15.68 -15.49
N PRO A 359 4.88 16.48 -16.37
CA PRO A 359 5.34 16.03 -17.70
C PRO A 359 6.28 14.82 -17.62
N GLU A 360 7.25 14.85 -16.71
CA GLU A 360 8.20 13.74 -16.54
C GLU A 360 7.55 12.47 -15.97
N ALA A 361 6.46 12.63 -15.21
CA ALA A 361 5.70 11.51 -14.69
C ALA A 361 4.94 10.78 -15.81
N LEU A 362 4.46 11.49 -16.83
CA LEU A 362 3.80 10.88 -17.99
C LEU A 362 4.78 10.09 -18.88
N LEU A 363 6.04 10.53 -18.97
CA LEU A 363 7.05 9.92 -19.84
C LEU A 363 7.77 8.72 -19.20
N LYS A 364 7.98 8.74 -17.87
CA LYS A 364 8.79 7.74 -17.16
C LYS A 364 7.94 6.60 -16.60
N PRO A 365 8.46 5.35 -16.58
CA PRO A 365 7.79 4.25 -15.88
C PRO A 365 7.74 4.52 -14.37
N ALA A 366 6.73 3.98 -13.69
CA ALA A 366 6.46 4.21 -12.26
C ALA A 366 7.68 4.00 -11.35
N ALA A 367 8.53 3.00 -11.64
CA ALA A 367 9.73 2.68 -10.86
C ALA A 367 10.86 3.74 -10.95
N LYS A 368 10.87 4.58 -12.00
CA LYS A 368 11.90 5.61 -12.22
C LYS A 368 11.39 7.03 -11.97
N ARG A 369 10.17 7.17 -11.47
CA ARG A 369 9.51 8.47 -11.25
C ARG A 369 9.96 9.07 -9.91
N ASN A 370 10.39 10.33 -9.93
CA ASN A 370 10.46 11.11 -8.70
C ASN A 370 9.04 11.59 -8.37
N TRP A 371 8.37 10.86 -7.50
CA TRP A 371 6.98 11.16 -7.18
C TRP A 371 6.82 12.37 -6.27
N GLU A 372 7.78 12.68 -5.39
CA GLU A 372 7.66 13.84 -4.50
C GLU A 372 7.59 15.12 -5.33
N ALA A 373 8.47 15.21 -6.33
CA ALA A 373 8.45 16.29 -7.30
C ALA A 373 7.19 16.29 -8.18
N ALA A 374 6.67 15.11 -8.56
CA ALA A 374 5.45 15.00 -9.36
C ALA A 374 4.18 15.38 -8.58
N ASP A 375 4.13 15.04 -7.29
CA ASP A 375 3.04 15.45 -6.39
C ASP A 375 3.09 16.96 -6.13
N MET A 376 4.29 17.54 -6.01
CA MET A 376 4.46 18.99 -5.90
C MET A 376 3.97 19.74 -7.15
N TRP A 377 4.20 19.18 -8.34
CA TRP A 377 3.61 19.71 -9.58
C TRP A 377 2.08 19.66 -9.55
N SER A 378 1.54 18.52 -9.14
CA SER A 378 0.08 18.32 -9.02
C SER A 378 -0.53 19.31 -8.04
N PHE A 379 0.16 19.57 -6.93
CA PHE A 379 -0.21 20.59 -5.95
C PHE A 379 -0.16 22.01 -6.54
N ALA A 380 0.77 22.32 -7.41
CA ALA A 380 0.83 23.61 -8.08
C ALA A 380 -0.34 23.84 -9.04
N VAL A 381 -0.77 22.80 -9.77
CA VAL A 381 -1.98 22.86 -10.60
C VAL A 381 -3.22 23.03 -9.72
N LEU A 382 -3.26 22.43 -8.53
CA LEU A 382 -4.33 22.67 -7.55
C LEU A 382 -4.35 24.10 -7.02
N LEU A 383 -3.19 24.69 -6.73
CA LEU A 383 -3.08 26.10 -6.34
C LEU A 383 -3.60 27.02 -7.45
N TRP A 384 -3.27 26.69 -8.69
CA TRP A 384 -3.78 27.40 -9.87
C TRP A 384 -5.32 27.29 -9.94
N GLU A 385 -5.86 26.07 -9.86
CA GLU A 385 -7.31 25.81 -9.91
C GLU A 385 -8.08 26.52 -8.77
N LEU A 386 -7.53 26.54 -7.56
CA LEU A 386 -8.10 27.26 -6.42
C LEU A 386 -8.12 28.78 -6.62
N ALA A 387 -7.08 29.31 -7.29
CA ALA A 387 -6.92 30.74 -7.54
C ALA A 387 -7.75 31.26 -8.73
N THR A 388 -7.87 30.46 -9.80
CA THR A 388 -8.56 30.88 -11.03
C THR A 388 -10.02 30.45 -11.09
N ARG A 389 -10.40 29.38 -10.38
CA ARG A 389 -11.70 28.70 -10.54
C ARG A 389 -11.97 28.18 -11.94
N GLU A 390 -10.90 27.88 -12.65
CA GLU A 390 -10.95 27.28 -13.97
C GLU A 390 -10.52 25.81 -13.90
N ILE A 391 -11.08 24.98 -14.79
CA ILE A 391 -10.65 23.60 -14.95
C ILE A 391 -9.41 23.60 -15.87
N PRO A 392 -8.29 22.97 -15.47
CA PRO A 392 -7.09 22.98 -16.29
C PRO A 392 -7.34 22.23 -17.61
N PHE A 393 -7.13 22.94 -18.73
CA PHE A 393 -7.30 22.43 -20.10
C PHE A 393 -8.68 21.82 -20.38
N ALA A 394 -9.75 22.48 -19.90
CA ALA A 394 -11.13 22.01 -20.01
C ALA A 394 -11.56 21.60 -21.44
N ASP A 395 -11.01 22.27 -22.46
CA ASP A 395 -11.37 22.07 -23.87
C ASP A 395 -10.73 20.83 -24.51
N LEU A 396 -9.78 20.18 -23.83
CA LEU A 396 -9.02 19.05 -24.39
C LEU A 396 -9.50 17.72 -23.80
N SER A 397 -9.53 16.67 -24.63
CA SER A 397 -9.73 15.32 -24.10
C SER A 397 -8.54 14.89 -23.23
N PRO A 398 -8.72 13.94 -22.27
CA PRO A 398 -7.61 13.46 -21.45
C PRO A 398 -6.40 12.95 -22.28
N MET A 399 -6.65 12.29 -23.41
CA MET A 399 -5.58 11.78 -24.27
C MET A 399 -4.77 12.92 -24.90
N GLU A 400 -5.45 13.89 -25.51
CA GLU A 400 -4.80 15.06 -26.12
C GLU A 400 -4.08 15.88 -25.07
N CYS A 401 -4.73 16.13 -23.93
CA CYS A 401 -4.13 16.84 -22.80
C CYS A 401 -2.83 16.17 -22.34
N GLY A 402 -2.85 14.86 -22.10
CA GLY A 402 -1.66 14.11 -21.68
C GLY A 402 -0.54 14.14 -22.72
N MET A 403 -0.87 13.98 -24.00
CA MET A 403 0.10 14.04 -25.10
C MET A 403 0.75 15.42 -25.20
N LYS A 404 -0.04 16.50 -25.17
CA LYS A 404 0.45 17.87 -25.27
C LYS A 404 1.29 18.28 -24.06
N ILE A 405 0.92 17.86 -22.85
CA ILE A 405 1.72 18.12 -21.64
C ILE A 405 3.08 17.41 -21.73
N ALA A 406 3.07 16.15 -22.17
CA ALA A 406 4.27 15.32 -22.23
C ALA A 406 5.23 15.73 -23.36
N LEU A 407 4.72 16.11 -24.54
CA LEU A 407 5.51 16.26 -25.76
C LEU A 407 5.55 17.69 -26.33
N GLU A 408 4.48 18.49 -26.14
CA GLU A 408 4.33 19.81 -26.77
C GLU A 408 4.56 20.98 -25.81
N GLY A 409 4.89 20.70 -24.55
CA GLY A 409 5.16 21.75 -23.56
C GLY A 409 3.91 22.51 -23.09
N LEU A 410 2.72 21.90 -23.17
CA LEU A 410 1.49 22.51 -22.67
C LEU A 410 1.54 22.72 -21.14
N ARG A 411 1.34 23.95 -20.67
CA ARG A 411 1.36 24.35 -19.25
C ARG A 411 0.20 25.30 -18.94
N VAL A 412 -0.24 25.35 -17.68
CA VAL A 412 -1.25 26.33 -17.26
C VAL A 412 -0.68 27.74 -17.29
N SER A 413 -1.45 28.70 -17.78
CA SER A 413 -1.10 30.12 -17.77
C SER A 413 -1.67 30.79 -16.51
N ILE A 414 -0.89 31.65 -15.85
CA ILE A 414 -1.36 32.36 -14.66
C ILE A 414 -1.96 33.71 -15.10
N PRO A 415 -3.28 33.92 -14.96
CA PRO A 415 -3.91 35.17 -15.38
C PRO A 415 -3.51 36.34 -14.46
N PRO A 416 -3.56 37.59 -14.94
CA PRO A 416 -3.09 38.78 -14.20
C PRO A 416 -3.88 39.10 -12.92
N GLY A 417 -5.03 38.46 -12.68
CA GLY A 417 -5.85 38.64 -11.47
C GLY A 417 -5.41 37.82 -10.25
N VAL A 418 -4.45 36.90 -10.40
CA VAL A 418 -3.97 36.06 -9.29
C VAL A 418 -2.99 36.85 -8.42
N SER A 419 -3.11 36.71 -7.09
CA SER A 419 -2.18 37.32 -6.13
C SER A 419 -0.71 37.06 -6.50
N PRO A 420 0.18 38.08 -6.53
CA PRO A 420 1.58 37.91 -6.90
C PRO A 420 2.31 36.84 -6.07
N HIS A 421 1.95 36.72 -4.79
CA HIS A 421 2.51 35.72 -3.88
C HIS A 421 2.13 34.29 -4.28
N VAL A 422 0.85 34.07 -4.59
CA VAL A 422 0.34 32.77 -5.06
C VAL A 422 0.90 32.44 -6.43
N ALA A 423 0.95 33.41 -7.35
CA ALA A 423 1.54 33.23 -8.67
C ALA A 423 3.02 32.83 -8.59
N LYS A 424 3.80 33.44 -7.68
CA LYS A 424 5.19 33.07 -7.44
C LYS A 424 5.31 31.64 -6.88
N LEU A 425 4.45 31.27 -5.95
CA LEU A 425 4.43 29.92 -5.37
C LEU A 425 4.11 28.86 -6.44
N ILE A 426 3.10 29.08 -7.28
CA ILE A 426 2.74 28.19 -8.40
C ILE A 426 3.96 27.98 -9.31
N ARG A 427 4.65 29.05 -9.71
CA ARG A 427 5.84 28.95 -10.59
C ARG A 427 6.98 28.13 -9.97
N ILE A 428 7.22 28.30 -8.67
CA ILE A 428 8.27 27.55 -7.96
C ILE A 428 7.91 26.06 -7.89
N CYS A 429 6.64 25.74 -7.63
CA CYS A 429 6.17 24.35 -7.53
C CYS A 429 6.08 23.66 -8.91
N MET A 430 5.80 24.41 -9.99
CA MET A 430 5.80 23.95 -11.39
C MET A 430 7.15 24.10 -12.10
N HIS A 431 8.27 24.03 -11.39
CA HIS A 431 9.57 24.11 -12.04
C HIS A 431 9.78 22.90 -12.98
N GLU A 432 10.22 23.12 -14.23
CA GLU A 432 10.40 22.03 -15.22
C GLU A 432 11.39 20.96 -14.73
N ASP A 433 12.51 21.39 -14.15
CA ASP A 433 13.45 20.51 -13.46
C ASP A 433 12.86 19.98 -12.13
N PRO A 434 12.60 18.66 -11.99
CA PRO A 434 12.03 18.07 -10.79
C PRO A 434 12.90 18.27 -9.54
N GLY A 435 14.23 18.38 -9.70
CA GLY A 435 15.17 18.54 -8.57
C GLY A 435 15.13 19.93 -7.93
N LYS A 436 14.53 20.91 -8.61
CA LYS A 436 14.39 22.31 -8.12
C LYS A 436 13.04 22.59 -7.48
N ARG A 437 12.10 21.63 -7.52
CA ARG A 437 10.80 21.78 -6.88
C ARG A 437 10.97 21.66 -5.36
N PRO A 438 10.30 22.51 -4.56
CA PRO A 438 10.38 22.43 -3.11
C PRO A 438 9.71 21.15 -2.59
N SER A 439 10.02 20.75 -1.36
CA SER A 439 9.22 19.75 -0.64
C SER A 439 8.00 20.41 0.03
N PHE A 440 7.00 19.62 0.40
CA PHE A 440 5.82 20.15 1.11
C PHE A 440 6.19 20.82 2.45
N GLU A 441 7.18 20.28 3.17
CA GLU A 441 7.74 20.90 4.39
C GLU A 441 8.26 22.32 4.16
N MET A 442 8.84 22.62 2.99
CA MET A 442 9.31 23.96 2.64
C MET A 442 8.16 24.92 2.28
N VAL A 443 7.06 24.40 1.76
CA VAL A 443 5.91 25.20 1.30
C VAL A 443 4.97 25.56 2.45
N LEU A 444 4.84 24.71 3.47
CA LEU A 444 3.93 24.92 4.60
C LEU A 444 4.13 26.28 5.32
N PRO A 445 5.35 26.70 5.70
CA PRO A 445 5.56 28.00 6.34
C PRO A 445 5.23 29.19 5.42
N ILE A 446 5.34 29.01 4.11
CA ILE A 446 5.02 30.03 3.11
C ILE A 446 3.50 30.23 3.06
N LEU A 447 2.75 29.13 2.97
CA LEU A 447 1.29 29.16 2.98
C LEU A 447 0.74 29.75 4.28
N GLU A 448 1.32 29.39 5.42
CA GLU A 448 0.90 29.92 6.73
C GLU A 448 1.13 31.44 6.84
N LYS A 449 2.21 31.96 6.25
CA LYS A 449 2.44 33.41 6.16
C LYS A 449 1.47 34.11 5.22
N MET A 450 1.01 33.45 4.15
CA MET A 450 0.04 34.02 3.22
C MET A 450 -1.40 34.06 3.79
N LYS A 451 -1.69 33.26 4.82
CA LYS A 451 -2.99 33.29 5.53
C LYS A 451 -3.15 34.49 6.47
N ARG A 452 -2.03 35.00 6.99
CA ARG A 452 -1.99 36.18 7.88
C ARG A 452 -2.06 37.45 7.04
#